data_AF-A0A741KS65-F1
#
_entry.id   AF-A0A741KS65-F1
#
_cell.length_a   1.000
_cell.length_b   1.000
_cell.length_c   1.000
_cell.angle_alpha   90.00
_cell.angle_beta   90.00
_cell.angle_gamma   90.00
#
_symmetry.space_group_name_H-M   'P 1'
#
loop_
_entity.id
_entity.type
_entity.pdbx_description
1 polymer ?
#
loop_
_entity_poly.entity_id
_entity_poly.type
_entity_poly.pdbx_seq_one_letter_code
_entity_poly.pdbx_strand_id
1 'polypeptide(L)'
;MNRIYKFGGIGGMLIGGLSLLALNAALPLKTTVVDAYLIDKVTGVAERLTSVKKENLSENEAIARYFITQYIKHREGYNFFSLQHDYDYVMAYSAENVAADYNALFNSEQAPKLVYNKAEKTAMVQDNPSVIISPSSRADDKDIGAYIRFRLTIRDVATGQTRQEFWNVRLTYRIEPQVEMVSGERNNNPLKFVVTSYVRDKEARG
;
A
#
# COMPACT_ATOMS: atom_id res chain seq x y z
N MET A 1 -74.14 6.16 -2.69
CA MET A 1 -73.01 5.22 -2.51
C MET A 1 -72.06 5.09 -3.71
N ASN A 2 -72.49 5.19 -4.98
CA ASN A 2 -71.64 4.87 -6.15
C ASN A 2 -70.52 5.87 -6.53
N ARG A 3 -70.52 7.12 -6.03
CA ARG A 3 -69.48 8.10 -6.36
C ARG A 3 -68.17 7.87 -5.59
N ILE A 4 -68.26 7.43 -4.34
CA ILE A 4 -67.10 7.26 -3.45
C ILE A 4 -66.19 6.13 -3.95
N TYR A 5 -66.76 5.00 -4.39
CA TYR A 5 -65.98 3.90 -4.99
C TYR A 5 -65.29 4.28 -6.31
N LYS A 6 -65.90 5.17 -7.11
CA LYS A 6 -65.29 5.68 -8.35
C LYS A 6 -64.09 6.58 -8.05
N PHE A 7 -64.19 7.47 -7.06
CA PHE A 7 -63.06 8.30 -6.61
C PHE A 7 -61.94 7.47 -5.97
N GLY A 8 -62.29 6.46 -5.16
CA GLY A 8 -61.31 5.52 -4.62
C GLY A 8 -60.61 4.68 -5.69
N GLY A 9 -61.34 4.22 -6.71
CA GLY A 9 -60.79 3.48 -7.84
C GLY A 9 -59.82 4.31 -8.69
N ILE A 10 -60.17 5.56 -9.00
CA ILE A 10 -59.29 6.48 -9.74
C ILE A 10 -58.04 6.83 -8.92
N GLY A 11 -58.18 7.06 -7.61
CA GLY A 11 -57.05 7.29 -6.71
C GLY A 11 -56.10 6.09 -6.64
N GLY A 12 -56.65 4.88 -6.56
CA GLY A 12 -55.87 3.64 -6.57
C GLY A 12 -55.10 3.43 -7.88
N MET A 13 -55.72 3.72 -9.03
CA MET A 13 -55.05 3.64 -10.34
C MET A 13 -53.91 4.66 -10.48
N LEU A 14 -54.08 5.88 -9.96
CA LEU A 14 -53.03 6.90 -9.96
C LEU A 14 -51.84 6.51 -9.10
N ILE A 15 -52.08 5.99 -7.89
CA ILE A 15 -51.01 5.53 -7.00
C ILE A 15 -50.29 4.31 -7.61
N GLY A 16 -51.04 3.37 -8.21
CA GLY A 16 -50.48 2.24 -8.94
C GLY A 16 -49.61 2.67 -10.13
N GLY A 17 -50.05 3.65 -10.90
CA GLY A 17 -49.27 4.22 -12.00
C GLY A 17 -47.97 4.89 -11.53
N LEU A 18 -48.05 5.70 -10.48
CA LEU A 18 -46.88 6.39 -9.91
C LEU A 18 -45.86 5.42 -9.32
N SER A 19 -46.31 4.34 -8.68
CA SER A 19 -45.42 3.32 -8.13
C SER A 19 -44.73 2.49 -9.22
N LEU A 20 -45.40 2.20 -10.34
CA LEU A 20 -44.78 1.56 -11.51
C LEU A 20 -43.73 2.46 -12.19
N LEU A 21 -43.97 3.77 -12.25
CA LEU A 21 -42.99 4.74 -12.76
C LEU A 21 -41.77 4.85 -11.84
N ALA A 22 -41.99 4.91 -10.53
CA ALA A 22 -40.91 4.92 -9.54
C ALA A 22 -40.06 3.63 -9.60
N LEU A 23 -40.69 2.46 -9.79
CA LEU A 23 -39.98 1.19 -9.94
C LEU A 23 -39.11 1.19 -11.22
N ASN A 24 -39.66 1.65 -12.35
CA ASN A 24 -38.89 1.76 -13.60
C ASN A 24 -37.73 2.75 -13.49
N ALA A 25 -37.91 3.86 -12.76
CA ALA A 25 -36.84 4.81 -12.49
C ALA A 25 -35.77 4.25 -11.53
N ALA A 26 -36.14 3.33 -10.63
CA ALA A 26 -35.22 2.70 -9.68
C ALA A 26 -34.44 1.51 -10.27
N LEU A 27 -34.98 0.81 -11.29
CA LEU A 27 -34.29 -0.29 -11.97
C LEU A 27 -32.88 0.06 -12.49
N PRO A 28 -32.62 1.21 -13.14
CA PRO A 28 -31.28 1.56 -13.61
C PRO A 28 -30.28 1.93 -12.49
N LEU A 29 -30.73 2.16 -11.25
CA LEU A 29 -29.82 2.40 -10.11
C LEU A 29 -29.21 1.13 -9.53
N LYS A 30 -29.69 -0.06 -9.94
CA LYS A 30 -29.10 -1.32 -9.55
C LYS A 30 -27.92 -1.64 -10.48
N THR A 31 -26.81 -0.96 -10.30
CA THR A 31 -25.53 -1.36 -10.90
C THR A 31 -25.08 -2.67 -10.28
N THR A 32 -25.49 -3.79 -10.87
CA THR A 32 -24.71 -5.03 -10.74
C THR A 32 -23.40 -4.78 -11.46
N VAL A 33 -22.32 -4.58 -10.69
CA VAL A 33 -20.96 -4.63 -11.21
C VAL A 33 -20.76 -6.06 -11.70
N VAL A 34 -20.97 -6.27 -12.99
CA VAL A 34 -20.69 -7.57 -13.63
C VAL A 34 -19.18 -7.60 -13.81
N ASP A 35 -18.49 -8.24 -12.87
CA ASP A 35 -17.09 -8.62 -13.08
C ASP A 35 -17.07 -9.64 -14.23
N ALA A 36 -16.65 -9.21 -15.41
CA ALA A 36 -16.44 -10.09 -16.55
C ALA A 36 -15.16 -10.91 -16.30
N TYR A 37 -15.33 -12.15 -15.85
CA TYR A 37 -14.23 -13.10 -15.78
C TYR A 37 -14.01 -13.73 -17.16
N LEU A 38 -12.95 -13.33 -17.87
CA LEU A 38 -12.40 -14.13 -18.97
C LEU A 38 -11.59 -15.26 -18.36
N ILE A 39 -12.17 -16.47 -18.34
CA ILE A 39 -11.45 -17.68 -17.97
C ILE A 39 -10.69 -18.14 -19.21
N ASP A 40 -9.38 -17.85 -19.26
CA ASP A 40 -8.49 -18.55 -20.18
C ASP A 40 -8.39 -20.01 -19.71
N LYS A 41 -8.93 -20.92 -20.54
CA LYS A 41 -9.11 -22.33 -20.21
C LYS A 41 -7.82 -23.17 -20.27
N VAL A 42 -6.65 -22.55 -20.46
CA VAL A 42 -5.40 -23.31 -20.65
C VAL A 42 -4.46 -23.27 -19.43
N THR A 43 -4.52 -22.26 -18.55
CA THR A 43 -3.52 -22.10 -17.46
C THR A 43 -4.09 -21.98 -16.05
N GLY A 44 -5.39 -21.74 -15.87
CA GLY A 44 -6.04 -21.69 -14.55
C GLY A 44 -5.63 -20.51 -13.66
N VAL A 45 -4.90 -19.52 -14.19
CA VAL A 45 -4.58 -18.28 -13.48
C VAL A 45 -5.65 -17.23 -13.80
N ALA A 46 -6.48 -16.91 -12.81
CA ALA A 46 -7.40 -15.78 -12.90
C ALA A 46 -6.60 -14.48 -12.79
N GLU A 47 -6.21 -13.90 -13.92
CA GLU A 47 -5.53 -12.61 -13.95
C GLU A 47 -6.56 -11.49 -13.79
N ARG A 48 -6.74 -11.03 -12.56
CA ARG A 48 -7.55 -9.84 -12.28
C ARG A 48 -6.79 -8.63 -12.83
N LEU A 49 -7.13 -8.20 -14.03
CA LEU A 49 -6.87 -6.83 -14.49
C LEU A 49 -7.68 -5.88 -13.60
N THR A 50 -7.20 -5.68 -12.39
CA THR A 50 -7.64 -4.58 -11.54
C THR A 50 -7.04 -3.34 -12.19
N SER A 51 -7.70 -2.85 -13.24
CA SER A 51 -7.65 -1.42 -13.53
C SER A 51 -8.05 -0.77 -12.21
N VAL A 52 -7.07 -0.26 -11.47
CA VAL A 52 -7.28 0.43 -10.20
C VAL A 52 -8.13 1.64 -10.53
N LYS A 53 -9.45 1.43 -10.54
CA LYS A 53 -10.46 2.46 -10.62
C LYS A 53 -10.26 3.32 -9.38
N LYS A 54 -10.33 4.62 -9.62
CA LYS A 54 -10.12 5.71 -8.66
C LYS A 54 -11.26 5.78 -7.63
N GLU A 55 -11.58 4.67 -6.95
CA GLU A 55 -12.72 4.58 -6.04
C GLU A 55 -12.34 3.79 -4.78
N ASN A 56 -11.63 4.49 -3.88
CA ASN A 56 -11.71 4.45 -2.41
C ASN A 56 -10.38 4.99 -1.88
N LEU A 57 -10.37 6.23 -1.36
CA LEU A 57 -9.17 6.85 -0.74
C LEU A 57 -8.52 5.91 0.29
N SER A 58 -9.36 5.17 1.02
CA SER A 58 -8.98 4.15 2.01
C SER A 58 -8.23 2.94 1.41
N GLU A 59 -8.61 2.47 0.22
CA GLU A 59 -7.94 1.32 -0.42
C GLU A 59 -6.54 1.69 -0.90
N ASN A 60 -6.42 2.87 -1.54
CA ASN A 60 -5.12 3.39 -1.95
C ASN A 60 -4.21 3.66 -0.75
N GLU A 61 -4.78 4.13 0.36
CA GLU A 61 -4.03 4.33 1.60
C GLU A 61 -3.57 2.99 2.23
N ALA A 62 -4.42 1.96 2.22
CA ALA A 62 -4.06 0.63 2.71
C ALA A 62 -2.93 0.00 1.89
N ILE A 63 -2.99 0.13 0.56
CA ILE A 63 -1.93 -0.30 -0.35
C ILE A 63 -0.64 0.46 -0.04
N ALA A 64 -0.69 1.79 0.05
CA ALA A 64 0.48 2.60 0.38
C ALA A 64 1.10 2.20 1.73
N ARG A 65 0.28 2.04 2.78
CA ARG A 65 0.74 1.57 4.10
C ARG A 65 1.42 0.22 4.03
N TYR A 66 0.91 -0.71 3.23
CA TYR A 66 1.53 -2.02 3.02
C TYR A 66 2.93 -1.86 2.41
N PHE A 67 3.05 -1.17 1.28
CA PHE A 67 4.34 -0.99 0.60
C PHE A 67 5.34 -0.21 1.47
N ILE A 68 4.91 0.85 2.15
CA ILE A 68 5.73 1.59 3.12
C ILE A 68 6.25 0.64 4.21
N THR A 69 5.37 -0.20 4.76
CA THR A 69 5.74 -1.14 5.83
C THR A 69 6.75 -2.17 5.33
N GLN A 70 6.55 -2.76 4.14
CA GLN A 70 7.51 -3.70 3.55
C GLN A 70 8.86 -3.03 3.29
N TYR A 71 8.84 -1.84 2.69
CA TYR A 71 10.05 -1.08 2.43
C TYR A 71 10.86 -0.80 3.71
N ILE A 72 10.19 -0.38 4.81
CA ILE A 72 10.85 -0.18 6.10
C ILE A 72 11.39 -1.49 6.66
N LYS A 73 10.64 -2.59 6.57
CA LYS A 73 11.08 -3.91 7.04
C LYS A 73 12.34 -4.39 6.32
N HIS A 74 12.43 -4.24 5.00
CA HIS A 74 13.61 -4.62 4.23
C HIS A 74 14.78 -3.65 4.43
N ARG A 75 14.52 -2.33 4.51
CA ARG A 75 15.57 -1.32 4.64
C ARG A 75 16.21 -1.26 6.02
N GLU A 76 15.40 -1.35 7.06
CA GLU A 76 15.84 -1.16 8.46
C GLU A 76 15.95 -2.48 9.22
N GLY A 77 15.36 -3.56 8.70
CA GLY A 77 15.57 -4.91 9.19
C GLY A 77 16.96 -5.43 8.82
N TYR A 78 17.41 -6.43 9.58
CA TYR A 78 18.68 -7.08 9.31
C TYR A 78 18.63 -8.56 9.67
N ASN A 79 18.89 -9.40 8.68
CA ASN A 79 19.25 -10.78 8.85
C ASN A 79 20.35 -11.10 7.82
N PHE A 80 21.49 -11.60 8.29
CA PHE A 80 22.66 -11.86 7.45
C PHE A 80 22.34 -12.74 6.24
N PHE A 81 21.44 -13.71 6.39
CA PHE A 81 21.10 -14.66 5.33
C PHE A 81 20.14 -14.11 4.27
N SER A 82 19.33 -13.10 4.61
CA SER A 82 18.43 -12.42 3.67
C SER A 82 18.97 -11.09 3.16
N LEU A 83 20.13 -10.63 3.66
CA LEU A 83 20.64 -9.28 3.43
C LEU A 83 20.73 -8.89 1.96
N GLN A 84 21.13 -9.82 1.08
CA GLN A 84 21.19 -9.54 -0.36
C GLN A 84 19.78 -9.33 -0.95
N HIS A 85 18.83 -10.17 -0.59
CA HIS A 85 17.44 -10.05 -1.03
C HIS A 85 16.81 -8.74 -0.53
N ASP A 86 17.06 -8.39 0.74
CA ASP A 86 16.58 -7.15 1.34
C ASP A 86 17.19 -5.92 0.63
N TYR A 87 18.49 -5.99 0.31
CA TYR A 87 19.17 -4.95 -0.47
C TYR A 87 18.55 -4.78 -1.86
N ASP A 88 18.37 -5.87 -2.60
CA ASP A 88 17.81 -5.84 -3.96
C ASP A 88 16.38 -5.29 -3.95
N TYR A 89 15.57 -5.65 -2.94
CA TYR A 89 14.23 -5.11 -2.75
C TYR A 89 14.26 -3.59 -2.54
N VAL A 90 15.11 -3.10 -1.63
CA VAL A 90 15.21 -1.66 -1.35
C VAL A 90 15.66 -0.91 -2.59
N MET A 91 16.64 -1.43 -3.34
CA MET A 91 17.12 -0.81 -4.58
C MET A 91 16.02 -0.73 -5.64
N ALA A 92 15.22 -1.79 -5.83
CA ALA A 92 14.14 -1.84 -6.82
C ALA A 92 12.95 -0.91 -6.48
N TYR A 93 12.77 -0.58 -5.20
CA TYR A 93 11.67 0.27 -4.70
C TYR A 93 12.13 1.70 -4.35
N SER A 94 13.35 2.09 -4.72
CA SER A 94 13.91 3.41 -4.45
C SER A 94 14.13 4.21 -5.74
N ALA A 95 13.90 5.52 -5.68
CA ALA A 95 14.39 6.43 -6.70
C ALA A 95 15.92 6.47 -6.67
N GLU A 96 16.53 6.91 -7.77
CA GLU A 96 17.99 6.89 -7.97
C GLU A 96 18.77 7.53 -6.82
N ASN A 97 18.33 8.69 -6.33
CA ASN A 97 18.94 9.38 -5.19
C ASN A 97 18.87 8.54 -3.90
N VAL A 98 17.70 7.96 -3.60
CA VAL A 98 17.48 7.15 -2.40
C VAL A 98 18.27 5.84 -2.46
N ALA A 99 18.37 5.25 -3.64
CA ALA A 99 19.16 4.06 -3.93
C ALA A 99 20.66 4.35 -3.79
N ALA A 100 21.15 5.48 -4.29
CA ALA A 100 22.53 5.92 -4.16
C ALA A 100 22.93 6.10 -2.68
N ASP A 101 22.09 6.78 -1.89
CA ASP A 101 22.32 6.96 -0.45
C ASP A 101 22.36 5.63 0.31
N TYR A 102 21.45 4.70 -0.03
CA TYR A 102 21.42 3.37 0.57
C TYR A 102 22.64 2.53 0.17
N ASN A 103 23.07 2.60 -1.09
CA ASN A 103 24.28 1.95 -1.54
C ASN A 103 25.54 2.52 -0.85
N ALA A 104 25.60 3.84 -0.65
CA ALA A 104 26.69 4.48 0.09
C ALA A 104 26.77 3.98 1.54
N LEU A 105 25.63 3.76 2.22
CA LEU A 105 25.58 3.14 3.55
C LEU A 105 26.24 1.76 3.55
N PHE A 106 25.96 0.91 2.56
CA PHE A 106 26.54 -0.44 2.45
C PHE A 106 28.06 -0.45 2.17
N ASN A 107 28.58 0.65 1.63
CA ASN A 107 30.00 0.85 1.36
C ASN A 107 30.73 1.64 2.48
N SER A 108 30.05 1.93 3.59
CA SER A 108 30.60 2.67 4.73
C SER A 108 30.94 1.76 5.91
N GLU A 109 31.60 2.33 6.94
CA GLU A 109 31.80 1.65 8.23
C GLU A 109 30.48 1.35 8.97
N GLN A 110 29.40 2.03 8.58
CA GLN A 110 28.05 1.81 9.11
C GLN A 110 27.26 0.76 8.32
N ALA A 111 27.91 0.01 7.42
CA ALA A 111 27.28 -1.08 6.69
C ALA A 111 26.62 -2.08 7.67
N PRO A 112 25.37 -2.52 7.43
CA PRO A 112 24.65 -3.37 8.38
C PRO A 112 25.43 -4.65 8.76
N LYS A 113 26.12 -5.26 7.79
CA LYS A 113 26.97 -6.44 8.02
C LYS A 113 28.09 -6.22 9.04
N LEU A 114 28.59 -5.00 9.16
CA LEU A 114 29.63 -4.62 10.12
C LEU A 114 29.00 -4.29 11.48
N VAL A 115 27.96 -3.45 11.49
CA VAL A 115 27.25 -3.03 12.72
C VAL A 115 26.66 -4.21 13.50
N TYR A 116 26.15 -5.21 12.79
CA TYR A 116 25.53 -6.40 13.37
C TYR A 116 26.47 -7.62 13.43
N ASN A 117 27.76 -7.44 13.17
CA ASN A 117 28.78 -8.49 13.20
C ASN A 117 28.36 -9.75 12.41
N LYS A 118 28.03 -9.58 11.12
CA LYS A 118 27.53 -10.66 10.25
C LYS A 118 26.30 -11.34 10.86
N ALA A 119 26.36 -12.62 11.19
CA ALA A 119 25.22 -13.40 11.69
C ALA A 119 25.09 -13.40 13.22
N GLU A 120 25.92 -12.66 13.96
CA GLU A 120 25.86 -12.64 15.42
C GLU A 120 24.62 -11.91 15.95
N LYS A 121 24.09 -10.94 15.19
CA LYS A 121 22.91 -10.17 15.57
C LYS A 121 21.88 -10.14 14.45
N THR A 122 20.61 -10.07 14.82
CA THR A 122 19.50 -9.76 13.91
C THR A 122 18.82 -8.48 14.35
N ALA A 123 18.20 -7.76 13.42
CA ALA A 123 17.36 -6.60 13.70
C ALA A 123 15.99 -6.79 13.05
N MET A 124 14.93 -6.67 13.85
CA MET A 124 13.56 -6.87 13.39
C MET A 124 12.73 -5.62 13.64
N VAL A 125 12.16 -5.07 12.58
CA VAL A 125 11.16 -4.00 12.64
C VAL A 125 9.84 -4.58 13.17
N GLN A 126 9.16 -3.86 14.06
CA GLN A 126 7.85 -4.27 14.57
C GLN A 126 6.83 -4.52 13.46
N ASP A 127 5.92 -5.47 13.66
CA ASP A 127 5.02 -5.91 12.60
C ASP A 127 4.01 -4.86 12.14
N ASN A 128 3.56 -4.00 13.06
CA ASN A 128 2.57 -2.98 12.79
C ASN A 128 3.13 -1.59 13.16
N PRO A 129 3.99 -0.99 12.32
CA PRO A 129 4.49 0.35 12.55
C PRO A 129 3.38 1.40 12.49
N SER A 130 3.54 2.49 13.22
CA SER A 130 2.64 3.65 13.06
C SER A 130 3.00 4.33 11.76
N VAL A 131 2.05 4.43 10.83
CA VAL A 131 2.23 5.06 9.52
C VAL A 131 1.16 6.12 9.34
N ILE A 132 1.58 7.38 9.28
CA ILE A 132 0.71 8.53 9.02
C ILE A 132 1.03 9.04 7.62
N ILE A 133 0.07 8.93 6.71
CA ILE A 133 0.19 9.44 5.34
C ILE A 133 -0.28 10.89 5.34
N SER A 134 0.53 11.77 4.75
CA SER A 134 0.30 13.20 4.67
C SER A 134 0.51 13.64 3.21
N PRO A 135 -0.55 13.60 2.39
CA PRO A 135 -0.49 14.08 1.02
C PRO A 135 -0.26 15.58 0.98
N SER A 136 0.42 16.03 -0.08
CA SER A 136 0.58 17.46 -0.37
C SER A 136 -0.78 18.13 -0.55
N SER A 137 -0.91 19.38 -0.12
CA SER A 137 -2.12 20.19 -0.41
C SER A 137 -2.23 20.56 -1.89
N ARG A 138 -1.15 20.34 -2.65
CA ARG A 138 -1.05 20.58 -4.08
C ARG A 138 -1.51 19.34 -4.85
N ALA A 139 -2.54 19.50 -5.68
CA ALA A 139 -3.10 18.40 -6.46
C ALA A 139 -2.18 17.90 -7.60
N ASP A 140 -1.20 18.70 -8.01
CA ASP A 140 -0.19 18.37 -9.03
C ASP A 140 1.03 17.63 -8.46
N ASP A 141 1.15 17.57 -7.13
CA ASP A 141 2.24 16.87 -6.48
C ASP A 141 2.03 15.36 -6.60
N LYS A 142 2.96 14.71 -7.30
CA LYS A 142 2.92 13.27 -7.49
C LYS A 142 3.45 12.55 -6.26
N ASP A 143 4.29 13.20 -5.46
CA ASP A 143 4.90 12.59 -4.31
C ASP A 143 4.03 12.81 -3.07
N ILE A 144 3.85 11.73 -2.30
CA ILE A 144 3.04 11.70 -1.10
C ILE A 144 3.96 11.52 0.10
N GLY A 145 3.82 12.38 1.10
CA GLY A 145 4.58 12.28 2.33
C GLY A 145 4.04 11.19 3.26
N ALA A 146 4.93 10.55 4.00
CA ALA A 146 4.58 9.65 5.09
C ALA A 146 5.54 9.82 6.28
N TYR A 147 4.97 9.72 7.48
CA TYR A 147 5.67 9.69 8.75
C TYR A 147 5.49 8.33 9.39
N ILE A 148 6.60 7.66 9.68
CA ILE A 148 6.61 6.31 10.22
C ILE A 148 7.30 6.33 11.57
N ARG A 149 6.69 5.72 12.58
CA ARG A 149 7.34 5.41 13.86
C ARG A 149 7.36 3.92 14.07
N PHE A 150 8.54 3.38 14.31
CA PHE A 150 8.70 1.95 14.53
C PHE A 150 9.69 1.65 15.66
N ARG A 151 9.52 0.46 16.22
CA ARG A 151 10.48 -0.17 17.12
C ARG A 151 11.35 -1.14 16.32
N LEU A 152 12.65 -1.07 16.55
CA LEU A 152 13.63 -2.02 16.05
C LEU A 152 14.11 -2.89 17.22
N THR A 153 13.87 -4.20 17.14
CA THR A 153 14.35 -5.17 18.12
C THR A 153 15.61 -5.81 17.61
N ILE A 154 16.74 -5.55 18.27
CA ILE A 154 18.03 -6.13 17.94
C ILE A 154 18.27 -7.29 18.89
N ARG A 155 18.52 -8.49 18.35
CA ARG A 155 18.73 -9.72 19.11
C ARG A 155 20.14 -10.24 18.88
N ASP A 156 20.82 -10.59 19.96
CA ASP A 156 22.06 -11.36 19.92
C ASP A 156 21.71 -12.85 19.76
N VAL A 157 22.27 -13.51 18.74
CA VAL A 157 21.91 -14.88 18.37
C VAL A 157 22.45 -15.90 19.37
N ALA A 158 23.63 -15.66 19.94
CA ALA A 158 24.29 -16.60 20.85
C ALA A 158 23.65 -16.58 22.25
N THR A 159 23.36 -15.38 22.77
CA THR A 159 22.86 -15.19 24.13
C THR A 159 21.33 -15.06 24.19
N GLY A 160 20.68 -14.77 23.06
CA GLY A 160 19.26 -14.48 22.98
C GLY A 160 18.85 -13.14 23.58
N GLN A 161 19.80 -12.33 24.09
CA GLN A 161 19.51 -11.01 24.64
C GLN A 161 18.96 -10.08 23.57
N THR A 162 18.04 -9.20 23.96
CA THR A 162 17.42 -8.24 23.06
C THR A 162 17.59 -6.81 23.56
N ARG A 163 17.80 -5.88 22.65
CA ARG A 163 17.72 -4.44 22.89
C ARG A 163 16.72 -3.83 21.92
N GLN A 164 15.98 -2.82 22.39
CA GLN A 164 14.98 -2.14 21.58
C GLN A 164 15.43 -0.72 21.29
N GLU A 165 15.24 -0.29 20.06
CA GLU A 165 15.45 1.09 19.62
C GLU A 165 14.15 1.61 19.01
N PHE A 166 13.94 2.91 19.11
CA PHE A 166 12.76 3.59 18.55
C PHE A 166 13.23 4.59 17.51
N TRP A 167 12.58 4.56 16.36
CA TRP A 167 12.99 5.30 15.17
C TRP A 167 11.79 6.02 14.57
N ASN A 168 12.05 7.22 14.08
CA ASN A 168 11.13 7.99 13.26
C ASN A 168 11.70 8.09 11.85
N VAL A 169 10.84 7.92 10.85
CA VAL A 169 11.20 8.05 9.44
C VAL A 169 10.25 9.02 8.79
N ARG A 170 10.81 9.95 8.04
CA ARG A 170 10.10 10.78 7.07
C ARG A 170 10.48 10.30 5.69
N LEU A 171 9.50 9.87 4.91
CA LEU A 171 9.72 9.49 3.52
C LEU A 171 8.68 10.14 2.62
N THR A 172 9.04 10.29 1.35
CA THR A 172 8.07 10.57 0.28
C THR A 172 8.06 9.39 -0.67
N TYR A 173 6.90 9.10 -1.23
CA TYR A 173 6.72 7.99 -2.16
C TYR A 173 5.77 8.39 -3.30
N ARG A 174 5.80 7.58 -4.36
CA ARG A 174 4.88 7.68 -5.49
C ARG A 174 4.43 6.31 -5.94
N ILE A 175 3.22 6.22 -6.50
CA ILE A 175 2.66 5.00 -7.10
C ILE A 175 2.23 5.35 -8.54
N GLU A 176 2.86 4.74 -9.54
CA GLU A 176 2.63 5.05 -10.96
C GLU A 176 2.33 3.78 -11.79
N PRO A 177 1.16 3.14 -11.62
CA PRO A 177 0.87 1.83 -12.24
C PRO A 177 0.77 1.89 -13.78
N GLN A 178 0.54 3.10 -14.31
CA GLN A 178 0.36 3.38 -15.75
C GLN A 178 1.66 3.48 -16.52
N VAL A 179 2.82 3.54 -15.84
CA VAL A 179 4.10 3.63 -16.56
C VAL A 179 4.45 2.26 -17.12
N GLU A 180 4.86 2.22 -18.38
CA GLU A 180 5.34 0.99 -19.00
C GLU A 180 6.56 0.46 -18.25
N MET A 181 6.59 -0.85 -18.08
CA MET A 181 7.63 -1.59 -17.36
C MET A 181 7.93 -2.85 -18.16
N VAL A 182 9.19 -3.28 -18.17
CA VAL A 182 9.54 -4.58 -18.72
C VAL A 182 8.79 -5.65 -17.95
N SER A 183 8.29 -6.70 -18.62
CA SER A 183 7.41 -7.71 -18.02
C SER A 183 7.96 -8.32 -16.72
N GLY A 184 9.27 -8.56 -16.62
CA GLY A 184 9.92 -9.06 -15.40
C GLY A 184 9.92 -8.07 -14.23
N GLU A 185 10.07 -6.77 -14.47
CA GLU A 185 10.02 -5.74 -13.42
C GLU A 185 8.60 -5.57 -12.88
N ARG A 186 7.59 -5.70 -13.75
CA ARG A 186 6.18 -5.58 -13.37
C ARG A 186 5.73 -6.69 -12.42
N ASN A 187 6.29 -7.91 -12.57
CA ASN A 187 5.99 -9.01 -11.65
C ASN A 187 6.45 -8.72 -10.21
N ASN A 188 7.54 -7.97 -10.05
CA ASN A 188 8.10 -7.66 -8.74
C ASN A 188 7.50 -6.40 -8.12
N ASN A 189 7.15 -5.39 -8.93
CA ASN A 189 6.57 -4.12 -8.47
C ASN A 189 5.40 -3.70 -9.40
N PRO A 190 4.23 -4.35 -9.27
CA PRO A 190 3.12 -4.18 -10.23
C PRO A 190 2.50 -2.77 -10.20
N LEU A 191 2.62 -2.06 -9.08
CA LEU A 191 2.07 -0.72 -8.91
C LEU A 191 3.09 0.40 -9.16
N LYS A 192 4.35 0.03 -9.44
CA LYS A 192 5.47 0.97 -9.52
C LYS A 192 5.51 1.90 -8.30
N PHE A 193 5.47 1.30 -7.12
CA PHE A 193 5.72 2.03 -5.88
C PHE A 193 7.20 2.40 -5.83
N VAL A 194 7.51 3.67 -5.58
CA VAL A 194 8.88 4.17 -5.49
C VAL A 194 9.01 5.15 -4.34
N VAL A 195 10.03 4.98 -3.50
CA VAL A 195 10.41 5.93 -2.45
C VAL A 195 11.32 7.00 -3.06
N THR A 196 10.90 8.26 -2.98
CA THR A 196 11.60 9.40 -3.60
C THR A 196 12.46 10.21 -2.62
N SER A 197 12.18 10.12 -1.32
CA SER A 197 13.05 10.63 -0.27
C SER A 197 12.97 9.75 0.97
N TYR A 198 14.05 9.69 1.75
CA TYR A 198 14.11 8.89 2.97
C TYR A 198 15.03 9.55 4.00
N VAL A 199 14.48 9.89 5.16
CA VAL A 199 15.23 10.42 6.31
C VAL A 199 14.84 9.63 7.55
N ARG A 200 15.84 9.15 8.31
CA ARG A 200 15.63 8.42 9.56
C ARG A 200 16.29 9.15 10.73
N ASP A 201 15.59 9.18 11.85
CA ASP A 201 16.03 9.82 13.08
C ASP A 201 15.80 8.89 14.28
N LYS A 202 16.80 8.74 15.14
CA LYS A 202 16.68 7.96 16.37
C LYS A 202 15.90 8.77 17.41
N GLU A 203 14.90 8.16 18.04
CA GLU A 203 14.17 8.79 19.12
C GLU A 203 15.05 8.86 20.37
N ALA A 204 15.44 10.07 20.78
CA ALA A 204 16.07 10.31 22.07
C ALA A 204 14.97 10.23 23.14
N ARG A 205 14.96 9.16 23.94
CA ARG A 205 14.19 9.13 25.18
C ARG A 205 14.98 9.88 26.24
N GLY A 206 14.49 11.07 26.60
CA GLY A 206 14.86 11.74 27.85
C GLY A 206 14.24 11.06 29.06
#